data_AF-A0A950K816-F1
#
_entry.id   AF-A0A950K816-F1
#
_cell.length_a   1.000
_cell.length_b   1.000
_cell.length_c   1.000
_cell.angle_alpha   90.00
_cell.angle_beta   90.00
_cell.angle_gamma   90.00
#
_symmetry.space_group_name_H-M   'P 1'
#
loop_
_entity.id
_entity.type
_entity.pdbx_description
1 polymer ?
#
loop_
_entity_poly.entity_id
_entity_poly.type
_entity_poly.pdbx_seq_one_letter_code
_entity_poly.pdbx_strand_id
1 'polypeptide(L)'
;MLKKFLGAAIALGLVALLAVPFGREIYYRYEVWHRLGDVGDSDHRAAFQEWNGSARGFERQLRDQCLQVYGTGAPQCERYRDVSN
;
A
#
# COMPACT_ATOMS: atom_id res chain seq x y z
N MET A 1 12.90 30.12 -28.63
CA MET A 1 11.84 29.88 -27.62
C MET A 1 11.43 28.42 -27.49
N LEU A 2 11.30 27.65 -28.59
CA LEU A 2 10.87 26.24 -28.59
C LEU A 2 11.65 25.30 -27.62
N LYS A 3 12.98 25.45 -27.53
CA LYS A 3 13.84 24.65 -26.63
C LYS A 3 13.53 24.85 -25.14
N LYS A 4 13.05 26.05 -24.74
CA LYS A 4 12.68 26.35 -23.35
C LYS A 4 11.35 25.69 -22.97
N PHE A 5 10.38 25.67 -23.89
CA PHE A 5 9.12 24.94 -23.71
C PHE A 5 9.32 23.43 -23.68
N LEU A 6 10.22 22.90 -24.52
CA LEU A 6 10.55 21.47 -24.51
C LEU A 6 11.18 21.03 -23.18
N GLY A 7 12.11 21.82 -22.65
CA GLY A 7 12.72 21.56 -21.33
C GLY A 7 11.70 21.61 -20.20
N ALA A 8 10.79 22.59 -20.21
CA ALA A 8 9.71 22.70 -19.24
C ALA A 8 8.75 21.51 -19.31
N ALA A 9 8.35 21.09 -20.51
CA ALA A 9 7.45 19.94 -20.70
C ALA A 9 8.07 18.62 -20.20
N ILE A 10 9.35 18.39 -20.46
CA ILE A 10 10.08 17.21 -19.96
C ILE A 10 10.18 17.24 -18.43
N ALA A 11 10.51 18.39 -17.86
CA ALA A 11 10.57 18.54 -16.40
C ALA A 11 9.21 18.26 -15.75
N LEU A 12 8.12 18.78 -16.32
CA LEU A 12 6.75 18.53 -15.86
C LEU A 12 6.36 17.05 -16.00
N GLY A 13 6.73 16.41 -17.12
CA GLY A 13 6.52 14.99 -17.34
C GLY A 13 7.24 14.13 -16.30
N LEU A 14 8.50 14.43 -15.98
CA LEU A 14 9.27 13.71 -14.97
C LEU A 14 8.67 13.87 -13.56
N VAL A 15 8.24 15.08 -13.20
CA VAL A 15 7.57 15.33 -11.91
C VAL A 15 6.27 14.54 -11.82
N ALA A 16 5.46 14.52 -12.89
CA ALA A 16 4.24 13.72 -12.93
C ALA A 16 4.54 12.22 -12.79
N LEU A 17 5.57 11.72 -13.46
CA LEU A 17 5.98 10.30 -13.41
C LEU A 17 6.45 9.89 -12.01
N LEU A 18 7.19 10.78 -11.33
CA LEU A 18 7.60 10.60 -9.94
C LEU A 18 6.41 10.68 -8.97
N ALA A 19 5.33 11.39 -9.31
CA ALA A 19 4.13 11.48 -8.49
C ALA A 19 3.21 10.25 -8.60
N VAL A 20 3.27 9.49 -9.71
CA VAL A 20 2.47 8.26 -9.92
C VAL A 20 2.59 7.23 -8.77
N PRO A 21 3.80 6.85 -8.29
CA PRO A 21 3.90 5.88 -7.19
C PRO A 21 3.24 6.39 -5.90
N PHE A 22 3.30 7.70 -5.61
CA PHE A 22 2.64 8.28 -4.45
C PHE A 22 1.11 8.22 -4.57
N GLY A 23 0.56 8.51 -5.75
CA GLY A 23 -0.89 8.42 -5.97
C GLY A 23 -1.42 6.99 -5.80
N ARG A 24 -0.68 5.99 -6.32
CA ARG A 24 -1.03 4.57 -6.12
C ARG A 24 -0.93 4.17 -4.65
N GLU A 25 0.10 4.62 -3.94
CA GLU A 25 0.30 4.31 -2.53
C GLU A 25 -0.81 4.89 -1.64
N ILE A 26 -1.27 6.12 -1.91
CA ILE A 26 -2.41 6.72 -1.19
C ILE A 26 -3.68 5.89 -1.39
N TYR A 27 -3.94 5.46 -2.63
CA TYR A 27 -5.08 4.59 -2.94
C TYR A 27 -5.00 3.27 -2.15
N TYR A 28 -3.84 2.60 -2.17
CA TYR A 28 -3.65 1.37 -1.41
C TYR A 28 -3.77 1.58 0.09
N ARG A 29 -3.24 2.69 0.64
CA ARG A 29 -3.39 3.00 2.07
C ARG A 29 -4.85 3.16 2.46
N TYR A 30 -5.65 3.85 1.64
CA TYR A 30 -7.07 3.98 1.88
C TYR A 30 -7.78 2.62 1.87
N GLU A 31 -7.47 1.77 0.88
CA GLU A 31 -8.07 0.46 0.73
C GLU A 31 -7.74 -0.47 1.92
N VAL A 32 -6.47 -0.53 2.33
CA VAL A 32 -6.04 -1.30 3.51
C VAL A 32 -6.73 -0.77 4.76
N TRP A 33 -6.77 0.55 4.96
CA TRP A 33 -7.43 1.15 6.12
C TRP A 33 -8.94 0.87 6.17
N HIS A 34 -9.60 0.82 5.02
CA HIS A 34 -11.02 0.48 4.93
C HIS A 34 -11.25 -0.98 5.26
N ARG A 35 -10.49 -1.91 4.65
CA ARG A 35 -10.58 -3.35 4.92
C ARG A 35 -10.33 -3.65 6.39
N LEU A 36 -9.30 -3.07 7.00
CA LEU A 36 -9.01 -3.24 8.44
C LEU A 36 -10.19 -2.82 9.32
N GLY A 37 -10.99 -1.86 8.87
CA GLY A 37 -12.24 -1.46 9.53
C GLY A 37 -13.34 -2.52 9.44
N ASP A 38 -13.52 -3.13 8.27
CA ASP A 38 -14.54 -4.15 8.04
C ASP A 38 -14.25 -5.46 8.78
N VAL A 39 -12.98 -5.82 8.96
CA VAL A 39 -12.60 -7.03 9.72
C VAL A 39 -12.58 -6.85 11.24
N GLY A 40 -12.97 -5.67 11.75
CA GLY A 40 -13.13 -5.42 13.19
C GLY A 40 -11.82 -5.38 13.99
N ASP A 41 -10.67 -5.30 13.31
CA ASP A 41 -9.35 -5.32 13.93
C ASP A 41 -8.86 -3.90 14.21
N SER A 42 -9.40 -3.29 15.29
CA SER A 42 -9.00 -1.94 15.73
C SER A 42 -7.51 -1.81 15.98
N ASP A 43 -6.87 -2.87 16.47
CA ASP A 43 -5.45 -2.90 16.82
C ASP A 43 -4.57 -2.88 15.56
N HIS A 44 -4.95 -3.64 14.52
CA HIS A 44 -4.25 -3.57 13.22
C HIS A 44 -4.44 -2.20 12.56
N ARG A 45 -5.59 -1.54 12.78
CA ARG A 45 -5.83 -0.20 12.24
C ARG A 45 -4.93 0.85 12.90
N ALA A 46 -4.73 0.76 14.21
CA ALA A 46 -3.77 1.60 14.93
C ALA A 46 -2.34 1.32 14.48
N ALA A 47 -1.95 0.04 14.41
CA ALA A 47 -0.64 -0.37 13.92
C ALA A 47 -0.38 0.09 12.47
N PHE A 48 -1.43 0.13 11.63
CA PHE A 48 -1.33 0.63 10.26
C PHE A 48 -1.12 2.14 10.19
N GLN A 49 -1.74 2.91 11.10
CA GLN A 49 -1.53 4.36 11.18
C GLN A 49 -0.09 4.71 11.57
N GLU A 50 0.53 3.89 12.42
CA GLU A 50 1.93 4.03 12.84
C GLU A 50 2.92 3.43 11.83
N TRP A 51 2.44 2.76 10.78
CA TRP A 51 3.29 2.10 9.80
C TRP A 51 3.95 3.10 8.84
N ASN A 52 5.28 3.13 8.87
CA ASN A 52 6.12 3.98 8.00
C ASN A 52 6.44 3.35 6.64
N GLY A 53 6.08 2.09 6.42
CA GLY A 53 6.31 1.39 5.15
C GLY A 53 5.15 1.56 4.15
N SER A 54 5.18 0.76 3.09
CA SER A 54 4.08 0.70 2.12
C SER A 54 2.89 -0.09 2.66
N ALA A 55 1.69 0.23 2.19
CA ALA A 55 0.44 -0.45 2.55
C ALA A 55 0.52 -1.95 2.27
N ARG A 56 1.04 -2.31 1.10
CA ARG A 56 1.30 -3.71 0.71
C ARG A 56 2.29 -4.41 1.63
N GLY A 57 3.28 -3.68 2.16
CA GLY A 57 4.25 -4.21 3.12
C GLY A 57 3.59 -4.57 4.44
N PHE A 58 2.66 -3.75 4.91
CA PHE A 58 1.91 -4.00 6.13
C PHE A 58 1.02 -5.25 6.04
N GLU A 59 0.26 -5.41 4.96
CA GLU A 59 -0.58 -6.60 4.79
C GLU A 59 0.25 -7.88 4.69
N ARG A 60 1.41 -7.84 4.02
CA ARG A 60 2.35 -8.97 4.02
C ARG A 60 2.82 -9.30 5.43
N GLN A 61 3.16 -8.29 6.23
CA GLN A 61 3.56 -8.49 7.62
C GLN A 61 2.43 -9.14 8.44
N LEU A 62 1.19 -8.67 8.31
CA LEU A 62 0.02 -9.27 8.97
C LEU A 62 -0.19 -10.72 8.54
N ARG A 63 -0.06 -11.00 7.25
CA ARG A 63 -0.15 -12.36 6.72
C ARG A 63 0.95 -13.23 7.31
N ASP A 64 2.18 -12.76 7.32
CA ASP A 64 3.33 -13.52 7.80
C ASP A 64 3.21 -13.79 9.31
N GLN A 65 2.72 -12.83 10.10
CA GLN A 65 2.38 -13.04 11.51
C GLN A 65 1.27 -14.07 11.69
N CYS A 66 0.20 -14.01 10.89
CA CYS A 66 -0.87 -14.99 10.91
C CYS A 66 -0.35 -16.40 10.59
N LEU A 67 0.50 -16.54 9.57
CA LEU A 67 1.10 -17.81 9.19
C LEU A 67 2.06 -18.35 10.24
N GLN A 68 2.73 -17.48 11.02
CA GLN A 68 3.55 -17.90 12.16
C GLN A 68 2.70 -18.49 13.30
N VAL A 69 1.50 -17.96 13.53
CA VAL A 69 0.60 -18.41 14.60
C VAL A 69 -0.19 -19.65 14.19
N TYR A 70 -0.75 -19.67 12.98
CA TYR A 70 -1.69 -20.71 12.53
C TYR A 70 -1.08 -21.73 11.56
N GLY A 71 0.13 -21.48 11.05
CA GLY A 71 0.80 -22.34 10.08
C GLY A 71 0.46 -22.00 8.62
N THR A 72 1.24 -22.60 7.71
CA THR A 72 1.05 -22.48 6.25
C THR A 72 -0.26 -23.11 5.78
N GLY A 73 -1.02 -22.38 4.96
CA GLY A 73 -2.29 -22.85 4.39
C GLY A 73 -3.53 -22.56 5.23
N ALA A 74 -3.39 -21.79 6.31
CA ALA A 74 -4.51 -21.36 7.13
C ALA A 74 -5.45 -20.39 6.36
N PRO A 75 -6.73 -20.74 6.10
CA PRO A 75 -7.65 -19.93 5.31
C PRO A 75 -7.93 -18.57 5.96
N GLN A 76 -7.85 -18.47 7.28
CA GLN A 76 -7.95 -17.20 8.01
C GLN A 76 -6.81 -16.22 7.69
N CYS A 77 -5.67 -16.70 7.18
CA CYS A 77 -4.55 -15.86 6.76
C CYS A 77 -4.68 -15.40 5.29
N GLU A 78 -5.55 -16.04 4.50
CA GLU A 78 -5.78 -15.66 3.10
C GLU A 78 -6.51 -14.32 2.96
N ARG A 79 -7.22 -13.88 4.00
CA ARG A 79 -7.84 -12.54 4.05
C ARG A 79 -6.84 -11.39 3.87
N TYR A 80 -5.54 -11.65 4.04
CA TYR A 80 -4.43 -10.70 3.88
C TYR A 80 -3.64 -10.90 2.56
N ARG A 81 -4.13 -11.72 1.62
CA ARG A 81 -3.39 -12.14 0.41
C ARG A 81 -3.46 -11.16 -0.76
N ASP A 82 -4.39 -10.21 -0.76
CA ASP A 82 -5.00 -9.72 -2.00
C ASP A 82 -4.41 -8.44 -2.65
N VAL A 83 -3.18 -8.03 -2.32
CA VAL A 83 -2.57 -6.82 -2.93
C VAL A 83 -1.19 -7.10 -3.56
N SER A 84 -0.85 -8.39 -3.76
CA SER A 84 0.41 -8.81 -4.39
C SER A 84 0.31 -9.26 -5.86
N ASN A 85 -0.84 -9.16 -6.52
CA ASN A 85 -0.94 -9.31 -7.98
C ASN A 85 -1.06 -7.96 -8.67
#